data_AF-A0A920PYW8-F1
#
_entry.id   AF-A0A920PYW8-F1
#
_cell.length_a   1.000
_cell.length_b   1.000
_cell.length_c   1.000
_cell.angle_alpha   90.00
_cell.angle_beta   90.00
_cell.angle_gamma   90.00
#
_symmetry.space_group_name_H-M   'P 1'
#
loop_
_entity.id
_entity.type
_entity.pdbx_description
1 polymer ?
#
loop_
_entity_poly.entity_id
_entity_poly.type
_entity_poly.pdbx_seq_one_letter_code
_entity_poly.pdbx_strand_id
1 'polypeptide(L)'
;MAGPCSVEDEEQMVSTAKAVKKAGATVLRGGAFKPRTSPYSFRGMGEDGFKLLNLAKQETGLPIIPEVMATDDVETVAKYANPADRGTEYAELQPPRRGGIGRKPVMVKRGFAASYEEWLLLRST
;
A
#
# COMPACT_ATOMS: atom_id res chain seq x y z
N MET A 1 0.12 4.03 -11.49
CA MET A 1 0.41 3.02 -10.44
C MET A 1 0.11 1.65 -11.02
N ALA A 2 1.00 0.68 -10.84
CA ALA A 2 0.79 -0.71 -11.24
C ALA A 2 1.59 -1.66 -10.33
N GLY A 3 1.25 -2.94 -10.36
CA GLY A 3 1.85 -3.98 -9.53
C GLY A 3 0.85 -5.06 -9.15
N PRO A 4 1.29 -6.14 -8.51
CA PRO A 4 0.43 -7.29 -8.26
C PRO A 4 -0.65 -6.98 -7.22
N CYS A 5 -1.63 -7.89 -7.13
CA CYS A 5 -2.62 -7.82 -6.06
C CYS A 5 -1.95 -8.05 -4.70
N SER A 6 -1.25 -9.18 -4.54
CA SER A 6 -0.54 -9.57 -3.33
C SER A 6 0.96 -9.64 -3.58
N VAL A 7 1.75 -9.38 -2.53
CA VAL A 7 3.18 -9.70 -2.52
C VAL A 7 3.33 -11.17 -2.15
N GLU A 8 4.08 -11.93 -2.95
CA GLU A 8 4.18 -13.38 -2.82
C GLU A 8 5.63 -13.87 -2.71
N ASP A 9 6.55 -13.28 -3.46
CA ASP A 9 7.99 -13.57 -3.38
C ASP A 9 8.83 -12.46 -4.03
N GLU A 10 10.16 -12.61 -3.95
CA GLU A 10 11.13 -11.67 -4.50
C GLU A 10 11.12 -11.62 -6.03
N GLU A 11 11.07 -12.77 -6.70
CA GLU A 11 11.12 -12.85 -8.15
C GLU A 11 9.90 -12.14 -8.75
N GLN A 12 8.71 -12.43 -8.23
CA GLN A 12 7.44 -11.81 -8.56
C GLN A 12 7.52 -10.29 -8.39
N MET A 13 8.00 -9.81 -7.24
CA MET A 13 8.02 -8.37 -6.99
C MET A 13 9.05 -7.61 -7.83
N VAL A 14 10.29 -8.10 -7.92
CA VAL A 14 11.36 -7.41 -8.63
C VAL A 14 11.11 -7.43 -10.15
N SER A 15 10.68 -8.58 -10.70
CA SER A 15 10.33 -8.67 -12.13
C SER A 15 9.15 -7.76 -12.49
N THR A 16 8.10 -7.76 -11.66
CA THR A 16 6.93 -6.89 -11.87
C THR A 16 7.33 -5.42 -11.80
N ALA A 17 8.12 -5.01 -10.80
CA ALA A 17 8.56 -3.63 -10.65
C ALA A 17 9.35 -3.15 -11.89
N LYS A 18 10.26 -3.98 -12.41
CA LYS A 18 11.02 -3.68 -13.63
C LYS A 18 10.10 -3.56 -14.85
N ALA A 19 9.15 -4.47 -15.00
CA ALA A 19 8.19 -4.47 -16.10
C ALA A 19 7.28 -3.24 -16.08
N VAL A 20 6.68 -2.91 -14.93
CA VAL A 20 5.78 -1.75 -14.83
C VAL A 20 6.53 -0.43 -14.96
N LYS A 21 7.77 -0.33 -14.47
CA LYS A 21 8.63 0.85 -14.70
C LYS A 21 8.89 1.05 -16.20
N LYS A 22 9.26 -0.01 -16.91
CA LYS A 22 9.48 0.03 -18.36
C LYS A 22 8.22 0.45 -19.12
N ALA A 23 7.04 0.07 -18.63
CA ALA A 23 5.75 0.47 -19.17
C ALA A 23 5.32 1.90 -18.78
N GLY A 24 6.11 2.64 -18.00
CA GLY A 24 5.84 4.03 -17.63
C GLY A 24 5.09 4.22 -16.30
N ALA A 25 4.98 3.17 -15.47
CA ALA A 25 4.43 3.34 -14.13
C ALA A 25 5.34 4.25 -13.29
N THR A 26 4.73 5.20 -12.58
CA THR A 26 5.42 6.12 -11.66
C THR A 26 5.39 5.66 -10.21
N VAL A 27 4.60 4.63 -9.91
CA VAL A 27 4.39 4.10 -8.55
C VAL A 27 4.13 2.60 -8.60
N LEU A 28 4.77 1.86 -7.70
CA LEU A 28 4.59 0.42 -7.50
C LEU A 28 3.56 0.16 -6.39
N ARG A 29 2.61 -0.75 -6.64
CA ARG A 29 1.67 -1.26 -5.62
C ARG A 29 1.88 -2.75 -5.35
N GLY A 30 1.53 -3.19 -4.14
CA GLY A 30 1.46 -4.61 -3.77
C GLY A 30 0.89 -4.74 -2.36
N GLY A 31 -0.09 -5.63 -2.17
CA GLY A 31 -0.69 -5.83 -0.85
C GLY A 31 0.12 -6.83 -0.02
N ALA A 32 0.80 -6.34 1.00
CA ALA A 32 1.53 -7.18 1.96
C ALA A 32 0.58 -7.86 2.97
N PHE A 33 -0.55 -7.22 3.27
CA PHE A 33 -1.68 -7.79 4.03
C PHE A 33 -2.90 -7.94 3.12
N LYS A 34 -3.72 -8.96 3.39
CA LYS A 34 -4.94 -9.21 2.61
C LYS A 34 -6.17 -9.44 3.49
N PRO A 35 -7.26 -8.66 3.28
CA PRO A 35 -8.53 -8.93 3.94
C PRO A 35 -9.09 -10.21 3.34
N ARG A 36 -9.26 -11.23 4.17
CA ARG A 36 -9.87 -12.50 3.76
C ARG A 36 -10.97 -12.86 4.72
N THR A 37 -12.14 -13.16 4.15
CA THR A 37 -13.29 -13.68 4.90
C THR A 37 -13.03 -15.10 5.39
N SER A 38 -12.25 -15.89 4.65
CA SER A 38 -11.88 -17.26 5.03
C SER A 38 -10.52 -17.27 5.75
N PRO A 39 -10.41 -17.99 6.88
CA PRO A 39 -9.16 -18.08 7.63
C PRO A 39 -8.08 -18.90 6.93
N TYR A 40 -8.45 -19.76 5.98
CA TYR A 40 -7.55 -20.64 5.23
C TYR A 40 -6.99 -20.00 3.95
N SER A 41 -7.46 -18.80 3.60
CA SER A 41 -6.94 -18.07 2.46
C SER A 41 -5.61 -17.41 2.79
N PHE A 42 -4.74 -17.27 1.79
CA PHE A 42 -3.51 -16.49 1.92
C PHE A 42 -3.80 -15.08 2.42
N ARG A 43 -3.21 -14.74 3.58
CA ARG A 43 -3.42 -13.47 4.28
C ARG A 43 -2.40 -12.39 3.91
N GLY A 44 -1.52 -12.67 2.94
CA GLY A 44 -0.37 -11.85 2.64
C GLY A 44 0.86 -12.27 3.45
N MET A 45 2.02 -11.72 3.08
CA MET A 45 3.30 -11.99 3.74
C MET A 45 3.54 -11.11 4.98
N GLY A 46 2.61 -10.20 5.29
CA GLY A 46 2.75 -9.25 6.39
C GLY A 46 4.03 -8.42 6.25
N GLU A 47 4.83 -8.37 7.31
CA GLU A 47 6.05 -7.56 7.35
C GLU A 47 7.09 -7.96 6.29
N ASP A 48 7.22 -9.26 5.98
CA ASP A 48 8.14 -9.72 4.93
C ASP A 48 7.72 -9.23 3.55
N GLY A 49 6.41 -9.05 3.32
CA GLY A 49 5.90 -8.44 2.10
C GLY A 49 6.37 -6.99 1.92
N PHE A 50 6.50 -6.23 3.01
CA PHE A 50 7.04 -4.87 2.93
C PHE A 50 8.55 -4.84 2.67
N LYS A 51 9.31 -5.81 3.19
CA LYS A 51 10.73 -5.95 2.86
C LYS A 51 10.94 -6.19 1.36
N LEU A 52 10.10 -7.04 0.75
CA LEU A 52 10.12 -7.30 -0.69
C LEU A 52 9.73 -6.07 -1.52
N LEU A 53 8.72 -5.30 -1.09
CA LEU A 53 8.37 -4.03 -1.73
C LEU A 53 9.53 -3.03 -1.68
N ASN A 54 10.23 -2.94 -0.54
CA ASN A 54 11.40 -2.09 -0.41
C ASN A 54 12.57 -2.54 -1.28
N LEU A 55 12.79 -3.86 -1.41
CA LEU A 55 13.79 -4.40 -2.33
C LEU A 55 13.46 -4.02 -3.79
N ALA A 56 12.22 -4.25 -4.22
CA ALA A 56 11.77 -3.87 -5.56
C ALA A 56 11.90 -2.35 -5.82
N LYS A 57 11.66 -1.53 -4.80
CA LYS A 57 11.93 -0.09 -4.82
C LYS A 57 13.41 0.23 -4.96
N GLN A 58 14.30 -0.43 -4.21
CA GLN A 58 15.76 -0.23 -4.33
C GLN A 58 16.24 -0.55 -5.74
N GLU A 59 15.73 -1.63 -6.32
CA GLU A 59 16.07 -2.09 -7.68
C GLU A 59 15.58 -1.15 -8.79
N THR A 60 14.46 -0.45 -8.57
CA THR A 60 13.78 0.30 -9.64
C THR A 60 13.67 1.79 -9.39
N GLY A 61 13.89 2.26 -8.17
CA GLY A 61 13.59 3.62 -7.75
C GLY A 61 12.10 3.99 -7.78
N LEU A 62 11.19 3.03 -8.03
CA LEU A 62 9.76 3.30 -7.97
C LEU A 62 9.32 3.51 -6.52
N PRO A 63 8.62 4.61 -6.19
CA PRO A 63 7.98 4.75 -4.88
C PRO A 63 6.92 3.66 -4.70
N ILE A 64 6.71 3.25 -3.45
CA ILE A 64 5.76 2.18 -3.08
C ILE A 64 4.56 2.74 -2.34
N ILE A 65 3.40 2.10 -2.56
CA ILE A 65 2.15 2.37 -1.83
C ILE A 65 1.82 1.16 -0.97
N PRO A 66 2.12 1.20 0.34
CA PRO A 66 1.68 0.14 1.24
C PRO A 66 0.18 0.26 1.56
N GLU A 67 -0.48 -0.89 1.68
CA GLU A 67 -1.90 -1.00 2.06
C GLU A 67 -2.01 -1.18 3.59
N VAL A 68 -2.90 -0.41 4.23
CA VAL A 68 -3.15 -0.48 5.69
C VAL A 68 -4.52 -1.11 5.91
N MET A 69 -4.54 -2.27 6.56
CA MET A 69 -5.76 -3.06 6.71
C MET A 69 -6.48 -2.80 8.03
N ALA A 70 -5.73 -2.68 9.13
CA ALA A 70 -6.24 -2.32 10.45
C ALA A 70 -5.50 -1.10 11.00
N THR A 71 -6.16 -0.37 11.91
CA THR A 71 -5.56 0.78 12.61
C THR A 71 -4.27 0.41 13.32
N ASP A 72 -4.21 -0.81 13.86
CA ASP A 72 -3.05 -1.31 14.62
C ASP A 72 -1.83 -1.54 13.70
N ASP A 73 -2.05 -1.70 12.39
CA ASP A 73 -0.97 -1.88 11.42
C ASP A 73 -0.33 -0.55 10.99
N VAL A 74 -0.97 0.59 11.30
CA VAL A 74 -0.55 1.91 10.79
C VAL A 74 0.91 2.23 11.14
N GLU A 75 1.32 1.98 12.38
CA GLU A 75 2.70 2.27 12.81
C GLU A 75 3.71 1.35 12.12
N THR A 76 3.37 0.07 11.95
CA THR A 76 4.20 -0.90 11.23
C THR A 76 4.37 -0.48 9.79
N VAL A 77 3.25 -0.16 9.11
CA VAL A 77 3.27 0.32 7.72
C VAL A 77 4.05 1.62 7.57
N ALA A 78 3.92 2.54 8.53
CA ALA A 78 4.61 3.82 8.52
C ALA A 78 6.14 3.69 8.55
N LYS A 79 6.71 2.61 9.10
CA LYS A 79 8.16 2.31 9.07
C LYS A 79 8.66 1.99 7.66
N TYR A 80 7.81 1.39 6.84
CA TYR A 80 8.12 1.02 5.46
C TYR A 80 7.80 2.13 4.46
N ALA A 81 6.98 3.11 4.86
CA ALA A 81 6.75 4.35 4.11
C ALA A 81 7.94 5.33 4.30
N ASN A 82 8.74 5.55 3.25
CA ASN A 82 9.94 6.38 3.32
C ASN A 82 9.62 7.89 3.21
N PRO A 83 9.96 8.72 4.22
CA PRO A 83 9.80 10.18 4.19
C PRO A 83 10.49 10.90 3.01
N ALA A 84 11.52 10.28 2.42
CA ALA A 84 12.29 10.85 1.32
C ALA A 84 11.66 10.62 -0.06
N ASP A 85 10.58 9.83 -0.16
CA ASP A 85 9.82 9.66 -1.39
C ASP A 85 8.99 10.92 -1.67
N ARG A 86 9.68 11.98 -2.10
CA ARG A 86 9.05 13.25 -2.47
C ARG A 86 8.04 12.99 -3.59
N GLY A 87 6.77 12.95 -3.22
CA GLY A 87 5.66 12.98 -4.16
C GLY A 87 4.55 11.96 -3.90
N THR A 88 4.79 10.85 -3.21
CA THR A 88 3.80 9.76 -3.17
C THR A 88 4.08 8.77 -2.04
N GLU A 89 3.81 9.17 -0.80
CA GLU A 89 3.46 8.20 0.24
C GLU A 89 1.94 8.10 0.20
N TYR A 90 1.41 6.90 0.00
CA TYR A 90 -0.03 6.66 0.08
C TYR A 90 -0.25 5.41 0.91
N ALA A 91 -1.02 5.54 1.98
CA ALA A 91 -1.63 4.40 2.63
C ALA A 91 -3.01 4.18 1.99
N GLU A 92 -3.28 2.97 1.52
CA GLU A 92 -4.64 2.58 1.13
C GLU A 92 -5.44 2.26 2.40
N LEU A 93 -6.38 3.12 2.77
CA LEU A 93 -7.29 2.93 3.91
C LEU A 93 -8.69 2.54 3.44
N GLN A 94 -9.32 1.61 4.14
CA GLN A 94 -10.78 1.44 4.13
C GLN A 94 -11.44 2.50 5.07
N PRO A 95 -12.63 3.06 4.76
CA PRO A 95 -13.26 4.14 5.55
C PRO A 95 -13.60 3.80 7.03
N PRO A 96 -13.70 4.81 7.92
CA PRO A 96 -12.63 5.41 8.72
C PRO A 96 -12.48 4.82 10.12
N ARG A 97 -11.23 4.83 10.61
CA ARG A 97 -10.94 5.55 11.86
C ARG A 97 -9.79 6.53 11.63
N ARG A 98 -10.04 7.79 12.03
CA ARG A 98 -9.11 8.91 11.99
C ARG A 98 -8.00 8.68 13.03
N GLY A 99 -6.75 8.80 12.61
CA GLY A 99 -5.61 8.92 13.52
C GLY A 99 -4.55 7.87 13.28
N GLY A 100 -3.36 8.31 12.85
CA GLY A 100 -2.15 7.48 12.89
C GLY A 100 -1.10 7.78 11.83
N ILE A 101 -1.45 8.40 10.69
CA ILE A 101 -0.54 8.48 9.52
C ILE A 101 0.25 9.81 9.45
N GLY A 102 0.10 10.71 10.43
CA GLY A 102 0.79 12.00 10.45
C GLY A 102 0.45 12.91 9.26
N ARG A 103 1.37 13.81 8.87
CA ARG A 103 1.20 14.74 7.70
C ARG A 103 1.47 14.08 6.34
N LYS A 104 1.47 12.75 6.26
CA LYS A 104 1.79 12.02 5.02
C LYS A 104 0.57 12.00 4.09
N PRO A 105 0.76 12.06 2.75
CA PRO A 105 -0.36 11.84 1.83
C PRO A 105 -0.97 10.44 2.02
N VAL A 106 -2.28 10.31 1.75
CA VAL A 106 -3.05 9.08 1.98
C VAL A 106 -3.98 8.86 0.79
N MET A 107 -4.08 7.62 0.30
CA MET A 107 -5.05 7.24 -0.73
C MET A 107 -6.24 6.55 -0.08
N VAL A 108 -7.35 7.26 0.08
CA VAL A 108 -8.56 6.68 0.69
C VAL A 108 -9.42 6.05 -0.40
N LYS A 109 -9.61 4.73 -0.33
CA LYS A 109 -10.59 4.07 -1.20
C LYS A 109 -12.00 4.26 -0.67
N ARG A 110 -12.93 4.55 -1.57
CA ARG A 110 -14.35 4.58 -1.24
C ARG A 110 -14.82 3.16 -0.92
N GLY A 111 -15.43 2.99 0.24
CA GLY A 111 -16.09 1.74 0.59
C GLY A 111 -17.25 1.46 -0.36
N PHE A 112 -17.48 0.19 -0.70
CA PHE A 112 -18.50 -0.20 -1.69
C PHE A 112 -19.89 0.40 -1.40
N ALA A 113 -20.28 0.44 -0.13
CA ALA A 113 -21.57 0.97 0.33
C ALA A 113 -21.50 2.43 0.82
N ALA A 114 -20.32 3.06 0.83
CA ALA A 114 -20.18 4.43 1.33
C ALA A 114 -20.76 5.43 0.32
N SER A 115 -21.49 6.43 0.82
CA SER A 115 -21.90 7.60 0.05
C SER A 115 -20.71 8.47 -0.34
N TYR A 116 -20.91 9.38 -1.30
CA TYR A 116 -19.90 10.38 -1.64
C TYR A 116 -19.59 11.32 -0.48
N GLU A 117 -20.61 11.70 0.29
CA GLU A 117 -20.45 12.56 1.45
C GLU A 117 -19.59 11.89 2.52
N GLU A 118 -19.91 10.64 2.89
CA GLU A 118 -19.10 9.87 3.83
C GLU A 118 -17.66 9.74 3.36
N TRP A 119 -17.44 9.45 2.06
CA TRP A 119 -16.09 9.35 1.50
C TRP A 119 -15.32 10.68 1.52
N LEU A 120 -15.98 11.81 1.20
CA LEU A 120 -15.36 13.14 1.22
C LEU A 120 -15.08 13.64 2.64
N LEU A 121 -15.82 13.19 3.66
CA LEU A 121 -15.54 13.51 5.07
C LEU A 121 -14.28 12.80 5.61
N LEU A 122 -13.81 11.75 4.94
CA LEU A 122 -12.56 11.03 5.26
C LEU A 122 -11.31 11.81 4.89
N ARG A 123 -11.44 12.87 4.06
CA ARG A 123 -10.29 13.71 3.71
C ARG A 123 -9.69 14.29 4.98
N SER A 124 -8.44 13.92 5.27
CA SER A 124 -7.68 14.48 6.37
C SER A 124 -7.44 15.97 6.14
N THR A 125 -7.92 16.79 7.07
CA THR A 125 -7.29 18.06 7.45
C THR A 125 -5.91 17.81 8.02
#